data_AF-A0A968E855-F1
#
_entry.id   AF-A0A968E855-F1
#
_cell.length_a   1.000
_cell.length_b   1.000
_cell.length_c   1.000
_cell.angle_alpha   90.00
_cell.angle_beta   90.00
_cell.angle_gamma   90.00
#
_symmetry.space_group_name_H-M   'P 1'
#
loop_
_entity.id
_entity.type
_entity.pdbx_description
1 polymer ?
#
loop_
_entity_poly.entity_id
_entity_poly.type
_entity_poly.pdbx_seq_one_letter_code
_entity_poly.pdbx_strand_id
1 'polypeptide(L)'
;MATIFIMSGPRKGDYYPLGERTNVIGRDEALIIQILDEHVSRKHMQIHYDKNKQQHYAFDMKSKHGVFVNGIKINDETPLKDGDQILIGQTILLFSEKDFDSGKSAMSHFKKYGERMRPTIID
;
A
#
# COMPACT_ATOMS: atom_id res chain seq x y z
N MET A 1 1.25 12.42 8.78
CA MET A 1 1.45 12.14 7.34
C MET A 1 1.64 10.63 7.20
N ALA A 2 1.11 10.00 6.15
CA ALA A 2 1.07 8.54 6.03
C ALA A 2 2.17 8.00 5.08
N THR A 3 2.46 6.71 5.18
CA THR A 3 3.45 5.99 4.37
C THR A 3 2.87 4.69 3.83
N ILE A 4 3.23 4.32 2.59
CA ILE A 4 3.01 2.97 2.06
C ILE A 4 4.34 2.22 1.97
N PHE A 5 4.36 0.97 2.41
CA PHE A 5 5.51 0.06 2.32
C PHE A 5 5.22 -1.06 1.33
N ILE A 6 6.21 -1.46 0.54
CA ILE A 6 6.12 -2.62 -0.35
C ILE A 6 6.60 -3.86 0.42
N MET A 7 5.69 -4.79 0.73
CA MET A 7 5.96 -5.96 1.58
C MET A 7 6.39 -7.20 0.79
N SER A 8 6.04 -7.29 -0.50
CA SER A 8 6.39 -8.41 -1.38
C SER A 8 6.73 -7.94 -2.80
N GLY A 9 7.17 -8.89 -3.65
CA GLY A 9 7.55 -8.61 -5.03
C GLY A 9 8.96 -8.00 -5.18
N PRO A 10 9.34 -7.62 -6.41
CA PRO A 10 10.72 -7.18 -6.73
C PRO A 10 11.19 -5.93 -5.98
N ARG A 11 10.24 -5.13 -5.48
CA ARG A 11 10.50 -3.86 -4.80
C ARG A 11 10.28 -3.93 -3.29
N LYS A 12 10.28 -5.14 -2.73
CA LYS A 12 10.14 -5.36 -1.29
C LYS A 12 11.15 -4.54 -0.50
N GLY A 13 10.66 -3.83 0.52
CA GLY A 13 11.46 -2.95 1.38
C GLY A 13 11.42 -1.48 0.99
N ASP A 14 10.96 -1.16 -0.23
CA ASP A 14 10.73 0.22 -0.62
C ASP A 14 9.54 0.82 0.15
N TYR A 15 9.59 2.12 0.40
CA TYR A 15 8.52 2.84 1.08
C TYR A 15 8.36 4.26 0.52
N TYR A 16 7.16 4.80 0.66
CA TYR A 16 6.75 6.05 0.03
C TYR A 16 5.87 6.88 0.96
N PRO A 17 6.31 8.09 1.34
CA PRO A 17 5.45 9.06 2.00
C PRO A 17 4.31 9.48 1.07
N LEU A 18 3.08 9.38 1.57
CA LEU A 18 1.86 9.69 0.81
C LEU A 18 1.51 11.17 0.89
N GLY A 19 1.81 11.84 2.00
CA GLY A 19 1.41 13.23 2.26
C GLY A 19 -0.11 13.43 2.20
N GLU A 20 -0.54 14.69 2.09
CA GLU A 20 -1.96 15.09 1.98
C GLU A 20 -2.38 15.30 0.52
N ARG A 21 -2.17 14.28 -0.32
CA ARG A 21 -2.41 14.34 -1.77
C ARG A 21 -2.90 12.99 -2.31
N THR A 22 -3.29 12.99 -3.59
CA THR A 22 -3.55 11.76 -4.34
C THR A 22 -2.24 11.17 -4.84
N ASN A 23 -2.06 9.87 -4.58
CA ASN A 23 -0.94 9.07 -5.07
C ASN A 23 -1.52 7.93 -5.92
N VAL A 24 -1.10 7.84 -7.17
CA VAL A 24 -1.50 6.75 -8.07
C VAL A 24 -0.43 5.65 -8.00
N ILE A 25 -0.89 4.42 -7.86
CA ILE A 25 -0.06 3.22 -7.72
C ILE A 25 -0.40 2.26 -8.86
N GLY A 26 0.62 1.72 -9.50
CA GLY A 26 0.44 0.82 -10.64
C GLY A 26 1.77 0.43 -11.28
N ARG A 27 1.70 -0.33 -12.37
CA ARG A 27 2.90 -0.83 -13.07
C ARG A 27 3.55 0.17 -14.02
N ASP A 28 2.83 1.24 -14.37
CA ASP A 28 3.33 2.26 -15.30
C ASP A 28 4.62 2.90 -14.76
N GLU A 29 5.66 2.96 -15.59
CA GLU A 29 6.99 3.48 -15.25
C GLU A 29 7.00 4.99 -14.98
N ALA A 30 5.97 5.70 -15.44
CA ALA A 30 5.81 7.12 -15.16
C ALA A 30 5.31 7.40 -13.73
N LEU A 31 4.93 6.38 -12.95
CA LEU A 31 4.41 6.54 -11.59
C LEU A 31 5.54 6.55 -10.55
N ILE A 32 5.44 7.48 -9.59
CA ILE A 32 6.37 7.54 -8.44
C ILE A 32 6.35 6.24 -7.65
N ILE A 33 5.16 5.68 -7.43
CA ILE A 33 4.94 4.42 -6.73
C ILE A 33 4.69 3.31 -7.77
N GLN A 34 5.75 2.96 -8.50
CA GLN A 34 5.69 1.89 -9.49
C GLN A 34 5.77 0.51 -8.83
N ILE A 35 4.88 -0.40 -9.23
CA ILE A 35 4.85 -1.80 -8.81
C ILE A 35 5.21 -2.70 -9.99
N LEU A 36 6.34 -3.40 -9.88
CA LEU A 36 6.86 -4.30 -10.92
C LEU A 36 6.19 -5.68 -10.82
N ASP A 37 4.92 -5.74 -11.22
CA ASP A 37 4.09 -6.94 -11.17
C ASP A 37 3.16 -6.98 -12.39
N GLU A 38 3.25 -8.02 -13.21
CA GLU A 38 2.49 -8.15 -14.46
C GLU A 38 0.96 -8.16 -14.27
N HIS A 39 0.49 -8.59 -13.09
CA HIS A 39 -0.92 -8.59 -12.71
C HIS A 39 -1.39 -7.22 -12.20
N VAL A 40 -0.48 -6.27 -12.04
CA VAL A 40 -0.81 -4.88 -11.72
C VAL A 40 -1.05 -4.11 -13.02
N SER A 41 -2.12 -3.32 -13.00
CA SER A 41 -2.54 -2.46 -14.12
C SER A 41 -1.59 -1.27 -14.18
N ARG A 42 -1.46 -0.63 -15.35
CA ARG A 42 -0.64 0.59 -15.51
C ARG A 42 -0.97 1.64 -14.45
N LYS A 43 -2.26 1.96 -14.29
CA LYS A 43 -2.82 2.68 -13.13
C LYS A 43 -3.81 1.74 -12.47
N HIS A 44 -3.47 1.21 -11.30
CA HIS A 44 -4.23 0.11 -10.68
C HIS A 44 -5.10 0.60 -9.54
N MET A 45 -4.53 1.43 -8.66
CA MET A 45 -5.27 2.04 -7.57
C MET A 45 -4.77 3.45 -7.32
N GLN A 46 -5.52 4.20 -6.54
CA GLN A 46 -5.04 5.43 -5.93
C GLN A 46 -5.26 5.40 -4.42
N ILE A 47 -4.37 6.06 -3.70
CA ILE A 47 -4.58 6.44 -2.30
C ILE A 47 -4.64 7.96 -2.28
N HIS A 48 -5.73 8.52 -1.79
CA HIS A 48 -5.88 9.97 -1.66
C HIS A 48 -6.24 10.35 -0.23
N TYR A 49 -6.04 11.62 0.11
CA TYR A 49 -6.32 12.17 1.42
C TYR A 49 -7.57 13.04 1.36
N ASP A 50 -8.58 12.72 2.17
CA ASP A 50 -9.74 13.56 2.40
C ASP A 50 -9.41 14.55 3.52
N LYS A 51 -9.29 15.84 3.16
CA LYS A 51 -8.97 16.92 4.11
C LYS A 51 -10.08 17.17 5.14
N ASN A 52 -11.34 16.94 4.79
CA ASN A 52 -12.47 17.17 5.71
C ASN A 52 -12.52 16.09 6.78
N LYS A 53 -12.19 14.85 6.41
CA LYS A 53 -12.16 13.70 7.33
C LYS A 53 -10.79 13.44 7.94
N GLN A 54 -9.76 14.14 7.48
CA GLN A 54 -8.36 13.97 7.87
C GLN A 54 -7.89 12.51 7.76
N GLN A 55 -8.28 11.83 6.67
CA GLN A 55 -8.06 10.39 6.50
C GLN A 55 -7.71 10.02 5.06
N HIS A 56 -6.87 8.99 4.90
CA HIS A 56 -6.55 8.39 3.61
C HIS A 56 -7.57 7.34 3.19
N TYR A 57 -7.86 7.29 1.90
CA TYR A 57 -8.78 6.35 1.30
C TYR A 57 -8.15 5.64 0.10
N ALA A 58 -8.37 4.33 0.01
CA ALA A 58 -8.02 3.52 -1.15
C ALA A 58 -9.17 3.49 -2.15
N PHE A 59 -8.83 3.53 -3.44
CA PHE A 59 -9.78 3.43 -4.53
C PHE A 59 -9.21 2.61 -5.68
N ASP A 60 -9.97 1.61 -6.16
CA ASP A 60 -9.62 0.80 -7.32
C ASP A 60 -9.89 1.57 -8.62
N MET A 61 -8.85 1.77 -9.45
CA MET A 61 -8.94 2.52 -10.70
C MET A 61 -9.40 1.63 -11.87
N LYS A 62 -10.45 0.83 -11.65
CA LYS A 62 -10.95 -0.17 -12.61
C LYS A 62 -9.85 -1.15 -13.03
N SER A 63 -9.06 -1.60 -12.06
CA SER A 63 -8.00 -2.56 -12.31
C SER A 63 -8.53 -3.91 -12.81
N LYS A 64 -7.67 -4.66 -13.53
CA LYS A 64 -8.04 -5.97 -14.07
C LYS A 64 -8.24 -7.02 -12.97
N HIS A 65 -7.41 -6.97 -11.93
CA HIS A 65 -7.37 -7.99 -10.87
C HIS A 65 -8.00 -7.52 -9.56
N GLY A 66 -8.39 -6.25 -9.45
CA GLY A 66 -9.01 -5.69 -8.25
C GLY A 66 -7.99 -5.25 -7.20
N VAL A 67 -8.47 -4.43 -6.26
CA VAL A 67 -7.76 -4.07 -5.04
C VAL A 67 -8.41 -4.78 -3.86
N PHE A 68 -7.59 -5.35 -2.98
CA PHE A 68 -8.08 -5.99 -1.76
C PHE A 68 -7.45 -5.33 -0.55
N VAL A 69 -8.28 -4.94 0.43
CA VAL A 69 -7.82 -4.42 1.71
C VAL A 69 -8.12 -5.48 2.77
N ASN A 70 -7.09 -5.95 3.48
CA ASN A 70 -7.16 -7.03 4.47
C ASN A 70 -7.89 -8.29 3.94
N GLY A 71 -7.62 -8.66 2.69
CA GLY A 71 -8.21 -9.84 2.03
C GLY A 71 -9.63 -9.63 1.48
N ILE A 72 -10.25 -8.46 1.70
CA ILE A 72 -11.57 -8.13 1.18
C ILE A 72 -11.43 -7.24 -0.05
N LYS A 73 -12.04 -7.65 -1.17
CA LYS A 73 -12.06 -6.83 -2.39
C LYS A 73 -12.86 -5.55 -2.15
N ILE A 74 -12.25 -4.40 -2.44
CA ILE A 74 -12.95 -3.12 -2.37
C ILE A 74 -13.63 -2.84 -3.71
N ASN A 75 -14.86 -2.34 -3.68
CA ASN A 75 -15.62 -1.93 -4.87
C ASN A 75 -15.83 -0.41 -4.91
N ASP A 76 -15.78 0.23 -3.76
CA ASP A 76 -15.92 1.66 -3.57
C ASP A 76 -14.72 2.22 -2.79
N GLU A 77 -14.67 3.54 -2.70
CA GLU A 77 -13.73 4.27 -1.87
C GLU A 77 -13.76 3.74 -0.43
N THR A 78 -12.62 3.26 0.06
CA THR A 78 -12.50 2.57 1.35
C THR A 78 -11.52 3.29 2.27
N PRO A 79 -11.92 3.68 3.50
CA PRO A 79 -11.02 4.32 4.45
C PRO A 79 -9.91 3.36 4.87
N LEU A 80 -8.67 3.85 4.88
CA LEU A 80 -7.51 3.11 5.36
C LEU A 80 -7.27 3.39 6.84
N LYS A 81 -6.71 2.39 7.53
CA LYS A 81 -6.27 2.45 8.93
C LYS A 81 -4.83 1.95 9.05
N ASP A 82 -4.12 2.43 10.08
CA ASP A 82 -2.75 1.98 10.36
C ASP A 82 -2.65 0.45 10.41
N GLY A 83 -1.73 -0.10 9.63
CA GLY A 83 -1.48 -1.54 9.53
C GLY A 83 -2.29 -2.27 8.47
N ASP A 84 -3.19 -1.60 7.74
CA ASP A 84 -3.95 -2.22 6.66
C ASP A 84 -3.03 -2.77 5.57
N GLN A 85 -3.32 -4.01 5.16
CA GLN A 85 -2.65 -4.68 4.05
C GLN A 85 -3.46 -4.50 2.78
N ILE A 86 -2.81 -4.04 1.73
CA ILE A 86 -3.43 -3.82 0.43
C ILE A 86 -2.77 -4.76 -0.57
N LEU A 87 -3.53 -5.71 -1.09
CA LEU A 87 -3.09 -6.61 -2.15
C LEU A 87 -3.53 -6.07 -3.51
N ILE A 88 -2.55 -5.93 -4.42
CA ILE A 88 -2.76 -5.62 -5.84
C ILE A 88 -1.89 -6.55 -6.68
N GLY A 89 -2.50 -7.21 -7.68
CA GLY A 89 -1.81 -8.30 -8.38
C GLY A 89 -1.37 -9.39 -7.40
N GLN A 90 -0.05 -9.60 -7.28
CA GLN A 90 0.60 -10.49 -6.30
C GLN A 90 1.43 -9.71 -5.26
N THR A 91 1.36 -8.37 -5.30
CA THR A 91 2.14 -7.49 -4.44
C THR A 91 1.32 -7.03 -3.23
N ILE A 92 1.86 -7.24 -2.03
CA ILE A 92 1.30 -6.77 -0.77
C ILE A 92 1.95 -5.43 -0.44
N LEU A 93 1.09 -4.43 -0.20
CA LEU A 93 1.46 -3.14 0.34
C LEU A 93 0.96 -3.03 1.78
N LEU A 94 1.67 -2.29 2.61
CA LEU A 94 1.26 -2.00 3.99
C LEU A 94 1.10 -0.51 4.17
N PHE A 95 -0.07 -0.09 4.64
CA PHE A 95 -0.36 1.30 4.98
C PHE A 95 0.01 1.60 6.43
N SER A 96 0.58 2.78 6.65
CA SER A 96 0.93 3.31 7.97
C SER A 96 0.47 4.76 8.06
N GLU A 97 -0.24 5.13 9.12
CA GLU A 97 -0.67 6.53 9.35
C GLU A 97 0.50 7.44 9.77
N LYS A 98 1.66 6.82 10.05
CA LYS A 98 2.89 7.51 10.44
C LYS A 98 3.75 7.87 9.25
N ASP A 99 4.44 8.98 9.41
CA ASP A 99 5.55 9.38 8.57
C ASP A 99 6.84 8.87 9.19
N PHE A 100 7.86 8.68 8.36
CA PHE A 100 9.15 8.21 8.81
C PHE A 100 10.24 9.15 8.33
N ASP A 101 10.76 9.92 9.29
CA ASP A 101 11.78 10.96 9.09
C ASP A 101 13.13 10.39 8.63
N SER A 102 13.29 9.06 8.65
CA SER A 102 14.51 8.37 8.21
C SER A 102 14.21 6.96 7.69
N GLY A 103 15.07 6.46 6.80
CA GLY A 103 15.00 5.07 6.35
C GLY A 103 15.17 4.06 7.49
N LYS A 104 15.90 4.40 8.56
CA LYS A 104 16.07 3.52 9.73
C LYS A 104 14.76 3.33 10.50
N SER A 105 13.99 4.40 10.72
CA SER A 105 12.70 4.31 11.41
C SER A 105 11.65 3.61 10.55
N ALA A 106 11.63 3.87 9.24
CA ALA A 106 10.80 3.16 8.27
C ALA A 106 11.09 1.64 8.28
N MET A 107 12.37 1.27 8.25
CA MET A 107 12.80 -0.14 8.27
C MET A 107 12.50 -0.85 9.59
N SER A 108 12.64 -0.17 10.73
CA SER A 108 12.24 -0.73 12.03
C SER A 108 10.73 -1.02 12.06
N HIS A 109 9.91 -0.09 11.57
CA HIS A 109 8.47 -0.27 11.47
C HIS A 109 8.10 -1.43 10.52
N PHE A 110 8.70 -1.45 9.33
CA PHE A 110 8.54 -2.54 8.35
C PHE A 110 8.86 -3.91 8.94
N LYS A 111 10.00 -4.05 9.65
CA LYS A 111 10.40 -5.32 10.29
C LYS A 111 9.39 -5.77 11.34
N LYS A 112 8.89 -4.86 12.17
CA LYS A 112 7.85 -5.18 13.17
C LYS A 112 6.58 -5.75 12.52
N TYR A 113 6.17 -5.21 11.37
CA TYR A 113 5.03 -5.74 10.62
C TYR A 113 5.37 -7.06 9.90
N GLY A 114 6.57 -7.19 9.32
CA GLY A 114 7.04 -8.42 8.70
C GLY A 114 7.18 -9.60 9.69
N GLU A 115 7.57 -9.33 10.94
CA GLU A 115 7.63 -10.33 12.02
C GLU A 115 6.22 -10.75 12.47
N ARG A 116 5.28 -9.80 12.56
CA ARG A 116 3.86 -10.08 12.87
C ARG A 116 3.14 -10.86 11.77
N MET A 117 3.62 -10.77 10.53
CA MET A 117 3.07 -11.48 9.37
C MET A 117 3.64 -12.90 9.18
N ARG A 118 4.50 -13.40 10.06
CA ARG A 118 4.82 -14.83 10.05
C ARG A 118 3.52 -15.59 10.33
N PRO A 119 2.98 -16.37 9.37
CA PRO A 119 1.90 -17.27 9.72
C PRO A 119 2.43 -18.17 10.84
N THR A 120 1.63 -18.40 11.87
CA THR A 120 1.85 -19.59 12.70
C THR A 120 1.87 -20.75 11.73
N ILE A 121 3.04 -21.33 11.48
CA ILE A 121 3.16 -22.60 10.79
C ILE A 121 2.44 -23.57 11.72
N ILE A 122 1.22 -23.95 11.35
CA ILE A 122 0.60 -25.15 11.89
C ILE A 122 1.27 -26.26 11.09
N ASP A 123 2.19 -26.98 11.75
CA ASP A 123 2.82 -28.20 11.26
C ASP A 123 1.78 -29.26 10.84
#